data_AF-A0A7S1L7D3-F1
#
_entry.id   AF-A0A7S1L7D3-F1
#
_cell.length_a   1.000
_cell.length_b   1.000
_cell.length_c   1.000
_cell.angle_alpha   90.00
_cell.angle_beta   90.00
_cell.angle_gamma   90.00
#
_symmetry.space_group_name_H-M   'P 1'
#
loop_
_entity.id
_entity.type
_entity.pdbx_description
1 polymer ?
#
loop_
_entity_poly.entity_id
_entity_poly.type
_entity_poly.pdbx_seq_one_letter_code
_entity_poly.pdbx_strand_id
1 'polypeptide(L)'
;EGVSLQSPLPALFADSRPLADLRASWASAYAEQWPHRRLSWQPLLGSATVLWLHAGGATEIAASELQAHALLAFNRRREIAEPDLMEAALSWEGLAAGS
;
A
#
# COMPACT_ATOMS: atom_id res chain seq x y z
N GLU A 1 -12.92 19.80 -2.83
CA GLU A 1 -11.44 19.93 -2.94
C GLU A 1 -10.81 19.53 -1.61
N GLY A 2 -10.40 18.27 -1.46
CA GLY A 2 -9.92 17.75 -0.19
C GLY A 2 -9.70 16.26 -0.30
N VAL A 3 -8.61 15.78 0.28
CA VAL A 3 -8.00 14.44 0.16
C VAL A 3 -7.18 14.27 -1.13
N SER A 4 -5.85 14.41 -1.00
CA SER A 4 -4.90 13.84 -1.96
C SER A 4 -4.49 12.47 -1.45
N LEU A 5 -5.17 11.41 -1.91
CA LEU A 5 -4.67 10.06 -1.75
C LEU A 5 -3.55 9.92 -2.80
N GLN A 6 -2.29 9.88 -2.34
CA GLN A 6 -1.16 9.71 -3.24
C GLN A 6 -1.33 8.47 -4.12
N SER A 7 -0.79 8.61 -5.35
CA SER A 7 -0.56 7.67 -6.45
C SER A 7 -1.51 6.47 -6.62
N PRO A 8 -1.95 6.16 -7.86
CA PRO A 8 -2.73 4.96 -8.11
C PRO A 8 -1.97 3.72 -7.62
N LEU A 9 -2.68 2.76 -7.02
CA LEU A 9 -2.09 1.50 -6.55
C LEU A 9 -1.43 0.77 -7.74
N PRO A 10 -0.13 0.49 -7.69
CA PRO A 10 0.56 -0.26 -8.75
C PRO A 10 -0.12 -1.60 -9.04
N ALA A 11 -0.15 -2.02 -10.31
CA ALA A 11 -0.78 -3.27 -10.71
C ALA A 11 -0.18 -4.50 -10.00
N LEU A 12 1.13 -4.45 -9.68
CA LEU A 12 1.80 -5.49 -8.91
C LEU A 12 1.14 -5.70 -7.53
N PHE A 13 0.64 -4.62 -6.93
CA PHE A 13 0.03 -4.60 -5.59
C PHE A 13 -1.50 -4.79 -5.62
N ALA A 14 -2.10 -5.22 -6.73
CA ALA A 14 -3.55 -5.38 -6.85
C ALA A 14 -4.19 -6.25 -5.73
N ASP A 15 -3.48 -7.26 -5.21
CA ASP A 15 -3.98 -8.14 -4.15
C ASP A 15 -4.15 -7.47 -2.79
N SER A 16 -3.49 -6.32 -2.62
CA SER A 16 -3.57 -5.49 -1.43
C SER A 16 -4.58 -4.35 -1.54
N ARG A 17 -5.38 -4.33 -2.63
CA ARG A 17 -6.42 -3.34 -2.88
C ARG A 17 -7.35 -3.06 -1.69
N PRO A 18 -7.78 -4.06 -0.89
CA PRO A 18 -8.59 -3.81 0.30
C PRO A 18 -7.96 -2.83 1.29
N LEU A 19 -6.62 -2.82 1.43
CA LEU A 19 -5.91 -1.85 2.29
C LEU A 19 -6.04 -0.42 1.73
N ALA A 20 -5.89 -0.26 0.42
CA ALA A 20 -6.05 1.03 -0.24
C ALA A 20 -7.50 1.55 -0.17
N ASP A 21 -8.49 0.65 -0.28
CA ASP A 21 -9.91 1.01 -0.16
C ASP A 21 -10.28 1.40 1.27
N LEU A 22 -9.74 0.71 2.29
CA LEU A 22 -9.92 1.10 3.70
C LEU A 22 -9.35 2.50 3.97
N ARG A 23 -8.15 2.79 3.44
CA ARG A 23 -7.54 4.12 3.52
C ARG A 23 -8.43 5.19 2.88
N ALA A 24 -8.95 4.92 1.68
CA ALA A 24 -9.84 5.85 0.98
C ALA A 24 -11.15 6.08 1.74
N SER A 25 -11.77 5.02 2.26
CA SER A 25 -12.98 5.09 3.07
C SER A 25 -12.78 5.93 4.33
N TRP A 26 -11.68 5.69 5.06
CA TRP A 26 -11.33 6.47 6.25
C TRP A 26 -11.12 7.94 5.91
N ALA A 27 -10.40 8.24 4.83
CA ALA A 27 -10.13 9.61 4.42
C ALA A 27 -11.42 10.35 4.01
N SER A 28 -12.36 9.66 3.36
CA SER A 28 -13.69 10.20 3.05
C SER A 28 -14.45 10.55 4.32
N ALA A 29 -14.55 9.61 5.26
CA ALA A 29 -15.24 9.83 6.54
C ALA A 29 -14.61 11.00 7.33
N TYR A 30 -13.28 11.11 7.32
CA TYR A 30 -12.57 12.23 7.93
C TYR A 30 -12.93 13.57 7.25
N ALA A 31 -12.94 13.61 5.92
CA ALA A 31 -13.26 14.83 5.18
C ALA A 31 -14.71 15.30 5.40
N GLU A 32 -15.65 14.35 5.53
CA GLU A 32 -17.05 14.65 5.88
C GLU A 32 -17.16 15.25 7.28
N GLN A 33 -16.44 14.70 8.26
CA GLN A 33 -16.46 15.19 9.64
C GLN A 33 -15.74 16.54 9.81
N TRP A 34 -14.69 16.80 9.01
CA TRP A 34 -13.86 18.01 9.11
C TRP A 34 -13.59 18.64 7.73
N PRO A 35 -14.58 19.35 7.14
CA PRO A 35 -14.51 19.80 5.73
C PRO A 35 -13.45 20.88 5.46
N HIS A 36 -12.94 21.54 6.50
CA HIS A 36 -11.88 22.55 6.39
C HIS A 36 -10.46 21.96 6.52
N ARG A 37 -10.33 20.65 6.78
CA ARG A 37 -9.02 19.99 6.94
C ARG A 37 -8.58 19.35 5.64
N ARG A 38 -7.26 19.33 5.43
CA ARG A 38 -6.63 18.64 4.29
C ARG A 38 -5.76 17.51 4.81
N LEU A 39 -5.91 16.34 4.21
CA LEU A 39 -5.12 15.16 4.51
C LEU A 39 -4.01 15.01 3.47
N SER A 40 -2.82 14.68 3.96
CA SER A 40 -1.67 14.24 3.17
C SER A 40 -1.22 12.91 3.77
N TRP A 41 -1.53 11.80 3.09
CA TRP A 41 -1.05 10.49 3.53
C TRP A 41 0.45 10.39 3.30
N GLN A 42 1.16 9.77 4.23
CA GLN A 42 2.61 9.58 4.18
C GLN A 42 2.89 8.07 4.15
N PRO A 43 2.89 7.41 2.97
CA PRO A 43 3.00 5.96 2.85
C PRO A 43 4.28 5.39 3.49
N LEU A 44 5.36 6.17 3.49
CA LEU A 44 6.65 5.81 4.09
C LEU A 44 6.60 5.68 5.62
N LEU A 45 5.59 6.27 6.26
CA LEU A 45 5.38 6.20 7.71
C LEU A 45 4.34 5.14 8.09
N GLY A 46 3.68 4.53 7.11
CA GLY A 46 2.72 3.47 7.32
C GLY A 46 3.40 2.17 7.74
N SER A 47 2.74 1.42 8.62
CA SER A 47 3.16 0.08 9.01
C SER A 47 1.97 -0.86 9.06
N ALA A 48 2.22 -2.15 8.88
CA ALA A 48 1.23 -3.20 8.92
C ALA A 48 1.81 -4.48 9.53
N THR A 49 0.91 -5.32 10.05
CA THR A 49 1.24 -6.69 10.44
C THR A 49 0.70 -7.64 9.37
N VAL A 50 1.57 -8.47 8.81
CA VAL A 50 1.23 -9.47 7.80
C VAL A 50 1.35 -10.86 8.42
N LEU A 51 0.32 -11.69 8.28
CA LEU A 51 0.37 -13.07 8.72
C LEU A 51 0.90 -13.96 7.58
N TRP A 52 2.07 -14.55 7.79
CA TRP A 52 2.65 -15.53 6.87
C TRP A 52 2.30 -16.95 7.31
N LEU A 53 1.53 -17.65 6.47
CA LEU A 53 1.21 -19.06 6.64
C LEU A 53 2.23 -19.92 5.90
N HIS A 54 2.96 -20.79 6.61
CA HIS A 54 3.99 -21.65 6.06
C HIS A 54 3.86 -23.09 6.58
N ALA A 55 4.61 -24.03 6.00
CA ALA A 55 4.53 -25.45 6.37
C ALA A 55 4.79 -25.75 7.86
N GLY A 56 5.49 -24.85 8.55
CA GLY A 56 5.80 -24.95 9.98
C GLY A 56 4.82 -24.23 10.91
N GLY A 57 3.77 -23.58 10.39
CA GLY A 57 2.80 -22.82 11.19
C GLY A 57 2.48 -21.45 10.61
N ALA A 58 2.31 -20.47 11.51
CA ALA A 58 2.00 -19.10 11.14
C ALA A 58 2.95 -18.14 11.88
N THR A 59 3.41 -17.10 11.17
CA THR A 59 4.31 -16.08 11.72
C THR A 59 3.75 -14.69 11.41
N GLU A 60 3.69 -13.82 12.42
CA GLU A 60 3.37 -12.42 12.23
C GLU A 60 4.62 -11.63 11.84
N ILE A 61 4.51 -10.83 10.79
CA ILE A 61 5.59 -10.01 10.25
C ILE A 61 5.19 -8.55 10.40
N ALA A 62 5.92 -7.81 11.22
CA ALA A 62 5.82 -6.36 11.26
C ALA A 62 6.59 -5.77 10.05
N ALA A 63 5.90 -4.99 9.24
CA ALA A 63 6.41 -4.47 7.96
C ALA A 63 5.98 -3.02 7.75
N SER A 64 6.70 -2.27 6.91
CA SER A 64 6.19 -1.01 6.38
C SER A 64 4.96 -1.25 5.48
N GLU A 65 4.16 -0.22 5.23
CA GLU A 65 2.99 -0.32 4.33
C GLU A 65 3.43 -0.82 2.93
N LEU A 66 4.53 -0.29 2.39
CA LEU A 66 5.11 -0.76 1.11
C LEU A 66 5.54 -2.23 1.17
N GLN A 67 6.24 -2.64 2.23
CA GLN A 67 6.65 -4.05 2.39
C GLN A 67 5.44 -4.98 2.50
N ALA A 68 4.36 -4.55 3.16
CA ALA A 68 3.13 -5.33 3.23
C ALA A 68 2.49 -5.50 1.84
N HIS A 69 2.43 -4.44 1.02
CA HIS A 69 1.97 -4.52 -0.36
C HIS A 69 2.81 -5.51 -1.19
N ALA A 70 4.14 -5.48 -1.03
CA ALA A 70 5.06 -6.41 -1.69
C ALA A 70 4.86 -7.86 -1.23
N LEU A 71 4.78 -8.11 0.08
CA LEU A 71 4.56 -9.45 0.64
C LEU A 71 3.24 -10.05 0.18
N LEU A 72 2.16 -9.25 0.14
CA LEU A 72 0.86 -9.70 -0.34
C LEU A 72 0.87 -10.05 -1.83
N ALA A 73 1.74 -9.44 -2.65
CA ALA A 73 1.88 -9.77 -4.07
C ALA A 73 2.42 -11.20 -4.31
N PHE A 74 3.13 -11.78 -3.34
CA PHE A 74 3.59 -13.18 -3.39
C PHE A 74 2.47 -14.21 -3.11
N ASN A 75 1.26 -13.78 -2.70
CA ASN A 75 0.14 -14.72 -2.53
C ASN A 75 -0.28 -15.36 -3.87
N ARG A 76 -0.10 -14.65 -4.98
CA ARG A 76 -0.44 -15.13 -6.33
C ARG A 76 0.77 -15.42 -7.21
N ARG A 77 1.97 -15.15 -6.71
CA ARG A 77 3.22 -15.24 -7.48
C ARG A 77 4.27 -15.95 -6.65
N ARG A 78 4.90 -16.97 -7.22
CA ARG A 78 6.04 -17.65 -6.57
C ARG A 78 7.30 -16.78 -6.58
N GLU A 79 7.43 -15.94 -7.59
CA GLU A 79 8.58 -15.08 -7.83
C GLU A 79 8.11 -13.77 -8.45
N ILE A 80 8.81 -12.69 -8.15
CA ILE A 80 8.62 -11.35 -8.71
C ILE A 80 10.01 -10.85 -9.09
N ALA A 81 10.18 -10.39 -10.33
CA ALA A 81 11.47 -9.86 -10.76
C ALA A 81 11.79 -8.57 -10.00
N GLU A 82 13.05 -8.39 -9.60
CA GLU A 82 13.50 -7.19 -8.88
C GLU A 82 13.15 -5.88 -9.60
N PRO A 83 13.30 -5.75 -10.93
CA PRO A 83 12.92 -4.53 -11.65
C PRO A 83 11.43 -4.18 -11.50
N ASP A 84 10.54 -5.18 -11.57
CA ASP A 84 9.10 -4.99 -11.46
C ASP A 84 8.71 -4.53 -10.05
N LEU A 85 9.38 -5.09 -9.03
CA LEU A 85 9.18 -4.69 -7.65
C LEU A 85 9.66 -3.26 -7.39
N MET A 86 10.82 -2.89 -7.95
CA MET A 86 11.37 -1.54 -7.85
C MET A 86 10.46 -0.52 -8.54
N GLU A 87 9.98 -0.81 -9.75
CA GLU A 87 9.04 0.05 -10.48
C GLU A 87 7.76 0.27 -9.67
N ALA A 88 7.18 -0.81 -9.12
CA ALA A 88 6.00 -0.72 -8.27
C ALA A 88 6.24 0.13 -7.00
N ALA A 89 7.41 -0.01 -6.36
CA ALA A 89 7.77 0.79 -5.20
C ALA A 89 7.89 2.28 -5.54
N LEU A 90 8.60 2.63 -6.62
CA LEU A 90 8.74 4.01 -7.07
C LEU A 90 7.39 4.64 -7.45
N SER A 91 6.52 3.86 -8.11
CA SER A 91 5.17 4.28 -8.45
C SER A 91 4.32 4.54 -7.21
N TRP A 92 4.40 3.65 -6.21
CA TRP A 92 3.72 3.79 -4.93
C TRP A 92 4.14 5.05 -4.17
N GLU A 93 5.43 5.37 -4.19
CA GLU A 93 5.97 6.59 -3.57
C GLU A 93 5.65 7.87 -4.36
N GLY A 94 5.06 7.75 -5.55
CA GLY A 94 4.80 8.88 -6.44
C GLY A 94 6.05 9.49 -7.07
N LEU A 95 7.15 8.73 -7.08
CA LEU A 95 8.43 9.12 -7.68
C LEU A 95 8.52 8.73 -9.17
N ALA A 96 7.57 7.97 -9.69
CA ALA A 96 7.59 7.45 -11.06
C ALA A 96 7.10 8.44 -12.16
N ALA A 97 6.86 9.72 -11.85
CA ALA A 97 6.50 10.72 -12.87
C ALA A 97 7.71 11.58 -13.25
N GLY A 98 8.54 11.05 -14.16
CA GLY A 98 9.71 11.76 -14.67
C GLY A 98 10.46 11.01 -15.78
N SER A 99 9.81 10.82 -16.93
CA SER A 99 10.46 10.65 -18.24
C SER A 99 9.66 11.32 -19.35
#